data_AF-A0A2M7PWQ1-F1
#
_entry.id   AF-A0A2M7PWQ1-F1
#
_cell.length_a   1.000
_cell.length_b   1.000
_cell.length_c   1.000
_cell.angle_alpha   90.00
_cell.angle_beta   90.00
_cell.angle_gamma   90.00
#
_symmetry.space_group_name_H-M   'P 1'
#
loop_
_entity.id
_entity.type
_entity.pdbx_description
1 polymer ?
#
loop_
_entity_poly.entity_id
_entity_poly.type
_entity_poly.pdbx_seq_one_letter_code
_entity_poly.pdbx_strand_id
1 'polypeptide(L)' 'MVIIGITGTLGAGKGTLVDYLINKRGFAHYSAREFLIREITRQGLEVNRDTMTSVANKLRALHSPAYVI' A
#
# COMPACT_ATOMS: atom_id res chain seq x y z
N MET A 1 -4.12 -16.26 12.34
CA MET A 1 -3.22 -15.24 11.76
C MET A 1 -3.84 -13.88 12.00
N VAL A 2 -3.08 -12.91 12.51
CA VAL A 2 -3.59 -11.56 12.83
C VAL A 2 -3.10 -10.59 11.76
N ILE A 3 -4.01 -9.83 11.16
CA ILE A 3 -3.72 -8.77 10.18
C ILE A 3 -4.26 -7.46 10.75
N ILE A 4 -3.42 -6.42 10.73
CA ILE A 4 -3.77 -5.09 11.24
C ILE A 4 -3.72 -4.10 10.08
N GLY A 5 -4.87 -3.55 9.70
CA GLY A 5 -4.97 -2.47 8.73
C GLY A 5 -4.71 -1.12 9.39
N ILE A 6 -3.69 -0.39 8.95
CA ILE A 6 -3.34 0.92 9.51
C ILE A 6 -3.72 2.00 8.49
N THR A 7 -4.71 2.81 8.86
CA THR A 7 -5.16 3.99 8.09
C THR A 7 -5.01 5.26 8.91
N GLY A 8 -5.11 6.42 8.26
CA GLY A 8 -4.96 7.72 8.89
C GLY A 8 -4.42 8.78 7.94
N THR A 9 -4.65 10.04 8.27
CA THR A 9 -4.23 11.20 7.48
C THR A 9 -2.71 11.39 7.44
N LEU A 10 -2.23 12.28 6.58
CA LEU A 10 -0.83 12.69 6.57
C LEU A 10 -0.47 13.30 7.94
N GLY A 11 0.65 12.86 8.53
CA GLY A 11 1.08 13.31 9.86
C GLY A 11 0.44 12.57 11.05
N ALA A 12 -0.48 11.63 10.85
CA ALA A 12 -1.17 10.91 11.95
C ALA A 12 -0.30 9.91 12.74
N GLY A 13 1.02 9.85 12.53
CA GLY A 13 1.91 8.94 13.27
C GLY A 13 1.86 7.46 12.86
N LYS A 14 1.24 7.11 11.72
CA LYS A 14 1.14 5.71 11.24
C LYS A 14 2.48 4.99 11.17
N GLY A 15 3.53 5.67 10.66
CA GLY A 15 4.87 5.12 10.54
C GLY A 15 5.42 4.69 11.91
N THR A 16 5.25 5.52 12.93
CA THR A 16 5.68 5.22 14.30
C THR A 16 5.00 3.96 14.86
N LEU A 17 3.70 3.78 14.59
CA LEU A 17 2.99 2.56 15.00
C LEU A 17 3.49 1.33 14.24
N VAL A 18 3.68 1.45 12.93
CA VAL A 18 4.25 0.38 12.09
C VAL A 18 5.61 -0.04 12.62
N ASP A 19 6.50 0.92 12.88
CA ASP A 19 7.84 0.67 13.41
C ASP A 19 7.80 -0.06 14.76
N TYR A 20 6.87 0.32 15.64
CA TYR A 20 6.67 -0.39 16.91
C TYR A 20 6.21 -1.83 16.69
N LEU A 21 5.24 -2.07 15.80
CA LEU A 21 4.72 -3.41 15.52
C LEU A 21 5.79 -4.33 14.91
N ILE A 22 6.63 -3.81 14.01
CA ILE A 22 7.75 -4.56 13.45
C ILE A 22 8.76 -4.87 14.56
N ASN A 23 9.32 -3.83 15.21
CA ASN A 23 10.49 -3.97 16.06
C ASN A 23 10.20 -4.59 17.44
N LYS A 24 8.98 -4.42 17.97
CA LYS A 24 8.62 -4.88 19.32
C LYS A 24 7.69 -6.07 19.31
N ARG A 25 6.97 -6.32 18.22
CA ARG A 25 5.96 -7.37 18.13
C ARG A 25 6.23 -8.38 17.00
N GLY A 26 7.28 -8.19 16.20
CA GLY A 26 7.70 -9.13 15.17
C GLY A 26 6.75 -9.20 13.97
N PHE A 27 5.96 -8.15 13.73
CA PHE A 27 5.07 -8.12 12.57
C PHE A 27 5.84 -7.85 11.28
N ALA A 28 5.42 -8.50 10.20
CA ALA A 28 5.82 -8.12 8.86
C ALA A 28 5.01 -6.89 8.40
N HIS A 29 5.64 -6.00 7.65
CA HIS A 29 4.98 -4.83 7.09
C HIS A 29 4.71 -5.01 5.60
N TYR A 30 3.48 -4.71 5.19
CA TYR A 30 3.04 -4.72 3.80
C TYR A 30 2.37 -3.38 3.49
N SER A 31 2.85 -2.73 2.44
CA SER A 31 2.35 -1.43 1.99
C SER A 31 1.62 -1.54 0.66
N ALA A 32 0.38 -1.02 0.61
CA ALA A 32 -0.37 -0.89 -0.64
C ALA A 32 0.38 -0.03 -1.67
N ARG A 33 1.12 0.99 -1.19
CA ARG A 33 1.94 1.85 -2.06
C ARG A 33 3.08 1.07 -2.70
N GLU A 34 3.81 0.26 -1.93
CA GLU A 34 4.90 -0.57 -2.46
C GLU A 34 4.39 -1.62 -3.43
N PHE A 35 3.23 -2.21 -3.15
CA PHE A 35 2.56 -3.11 -4.08
C PHE A 35 2.27 -2.43 -5.43
N LEU A 36 1.67 -1.23 -5.40
CA LEU A 36 1.41 -0.46 -6.62
C LEU A 36 2.69 -0.10 -7.38
N ILE A 37 3.75 0.30 -6.69
CA ILE A 37 5.03 0.61 -7.32
C ILE A 37 5.57 -0.61 -8.08
N ARG A 38 5.57 -1.79 -7.45
CA ARG A 38 6.00 -3.03 -8.11
C ARG A 38 5.16 -3.32 -9.36
N GLU A 39 3.85 -3.11 -9.29
CA GLU A 39 2.95 -3.34 -10.41
C GLU A 39 3.17 -2.36 -11.56
N ILE A 40 3.38 -1.08 -11.26
CA ILE A 40 3.71 -0.03 -12.25
C ILE A 40 5.03 -0.35 -12.94
N THR A 41 6.07 -0.69 -12.17
CA THR A 41 7.37 -1.08 -12.71
C THR A 41 7.27 -2.36 -13.55
N ARG A 42 6.46 -3.34 -13.13
CA ARG A 42 6.19 -4.57 -13.90
C ARG A 42 5.55 -4.27 -15.26
N GLN A 43 4.76 -3.20 -15.36
CA GLN A 43 4.15 -2.73 -16.61
C GLN A 43 5.09 -1.82 -17.44
N GLY A 44 6.31 -1.56 -16.98
CA GLY A 44 7.28 -0.69 -17.67
C GLY A 44 6.90 0.79 -17.64
N LEU A 45 6.04 1.20 -16.70
CA LEU A 45 5.58 2.58 -16.55
C LEU A 45 6.46 3.35 -15.56
N GLU A 46 6.52 4.67 -15.72
CA GLU A 46 7.16 5.55 -14.75
C GLU A 46 6.37 5.61 -13.44
N VAL A 47 7.06 5.61 -12.30
CA VAL A 47 6.43 5.72 -10.98
C VAL A 47 6.18 7.20 -10.66
N ASN A 48 4.95 7.66 -10.85
CA ASN A 48 4.52 9.01 -10.52
C ASN A 48 3.06 8.99 -10.00
N ARG A 49 2.52 10.15 -9.62
CA ARG A 49 1.18 10.24 -9.01
C ARG A 49 0.06 9.77 -9.94
N ASP A 50 0.21 10.02 -11.23
CA ASP A 50 -0.81 9.73 -12.24
C ASP A 50 -0.83 8.24 -12.59
N THR A 51 0.35 7.64 -12.75
CA THR A 51 0.47 6.19 -12.96
C THR A 51 0.02 5.40 -11.74
N MET A 52 0.32 5.88 -10.52
CA MET A 52 -0.19 5.29 -9.28
C MET A 52 -1.72 5.27 -9.24
N THR A 53 -2.36 6.39 -9.59
CA THR A 53 -3.83 6.51 -9.57
C THR A 53 -4.47 5.65 -10.66
N SER A 54 -3.96 5.73 -11.89
CA SER A 54 -4.52 5.00 -13.04
C SER A 54 -4.36 3.49 -12.92
N VAL A 55 -3.19 3.00 -12.47
CA VAL A 55 -2.97 1.56 -12.24
C VAL A 55 -3.84 1.07 -11.08
N ALA A 56 -3.92 1.79 -9.96
CA ALA A 56 -4.81 1.41 -8.85
C ALA A 56 -6.27 1.29 -9.31
N ASN A 57 -6.76 2.26 -10.11
CA ASN A 57 -8.13 2.22 -10.62
C ASN A 57 -8.36 1.07 -11.61
N LYS A 58 -7.41 0.78 -12.50
CA LYS A 58 -7.48 -0.39 -13.39
C LYS A 58 -7.58 -1.70 -12.60
N LEU A 59 -6.75 -1.86 -11.57
CA LEU A 59 -6.77 -3.05 -10.71
C LEU A 59 -8.11 -3.20 -9.97
N ARG A 60 -8.66 -2.09 -9.46
CA ARG A 60 -9.99 -2.09 -8.82
C ARG A 60 -11.11 -2.46 -9.79
N ALA A 61 -11.04 -1.98 -11.03
CA ALA A 61 -12.02 -2.31 -12.06
C ALA A 61 -11.94 -3.79 -12.50
N LEU A 62 -10.73 -4.36 -12.55
CA LEU A 62 -10.52 -5.75 -12.98
C LEU A 62 -10.89 -6.78 -11.91
N HIS A 63 -10.69 -6.45 -10.63
CA HIS A 63 -10.86 -7.41 -9.54
C HIS A 63 -12.03 -7.04 -8.62
N SER A 64 -11.94 -5.91 -7.91
CA SER A 64 -12.95 -5.40 -6.97
C SER A 64 -12.51 -4.03 -6.44
N PRO A 65 -13.43 -3.12 -6.06
CA PRO A 65 -13.08 -1.86 -5.39
C PRO A 65 -12.15 -2.02 -4.17
N ALA A 66 -12.23 -3.15 -3.47
CA ALA A 66 -11.41 -3.45 -2.29
C ALA A 66 -10.03 -4.05 -2.60
N TYR A 67 -9.68 -4.27 -3.88
CA TYR A 67 -8.45 -4.95 -4.27
C TYR A 67 -7.18 -4.18 -3.86
N VAL A 68 -7.21 -2.84 -3.96
CA VAL A 68 -6.21 -1.95 -3.37
C VAL A 68 -6.97 -0.82 -2.69
N ILE A 69 -6.74 -0.63 -1.39
CA ILE A 69 -7.44 0.37 -0.56
C ILE A 69 -6.58 1.62 -0.47
#